data_AF-A0A3P7QV58-F1
#
_entry.id   AF-A0A3P7QV58-F1
#
_cell.length_a   1.000
_cell.length_b   1.000
_cell.length_c   1.000
_cell.angle_alpha   90.00
_cell.angle_beta   90.00
_cell.angle_gamma   90.00
#
_symmetry.space_group_name_H-M   'P 1'
#
loop_
_entity.id
_entity.type
_entity.pdbx_description
1 polymer ?
#
loop_
_entity_poly.entity_id
_entity_poly.type
_entity_poly.pdbx_seq_one_letter_code
_entity_poly.pdbx_strand_id
1 'polypeptide(L)'
;MYCYILLDIYAYFKDQPTLVEIDVPPKQRFTICGDIHGQFYDLCNIFDINGLPSEKNPYLFNGDFVDRGSFSVETIFTMFSYKLLYPNHFFLSRGNHESDVMNKVKSNSFLRFYCFAPSY
;
A
#
# COMPACT_ATOMS: atom_id res chain seq x y z
N MET A 1 -6.08 11.77 -17.48
CA MET A 1 -5.91 11.80 -16.01
C MET A 1 -5.30 10.49 -15.49
N TYR A 2 -5.96 9.34 -15.67
CA TYR A 2 -5.44 8.02 -15.25
C TYR A 2 -4.03 7.69 -15.76
N CYS A 3 -3.72 7.99 -17.02
CA CYS A 3 -2.39 7.73 -17.58
C CYS A 3 -1.26 8.50 -16.87
N TYR A 4 -1.52 9.73 -16.38
CA TYR A 4 -0.51 10.50 -15.67
C TYR A 4 -0.20 9.89 -14.30
N ILE A 5 -1.23 9.48 -13.57
CA ILE A 5 -1.07 8.80 -12.27
C ILE A 5 -0.23 7.52 -12.43
N LEU A 6 -0.47 6.74 -13.50
CA LEU A 6 0.31 5.52 -13.77
C LEU A 6 1.78 5.81 -14.10
N LEU A 7 2.05 6.85 -14.89
CA LEU A 7 3.43 7.23 -15.21
C LEU A 7 4.18 7.73 -13.98
N ASP A 8 3.53 8.58 -13.17
CA ASP A 8 4.13 9.16 -11.97
C ASP A 8 4.40 8.09 -10.91
N ILE A 9 3.44 7.19 -10.66
CA ILE A 9 3.61 6.12 -9.68
C ILE A 9 4.64 5.09 -10.14
N TYR A 10 4.71 4.81 -11.44
CA TYR A 10 5.73 3.92 -12.01
C TYR A 10 7.13 4.51 -11.83
N ALA A 11 7.31 5.80 -12.16
CA ALA A 11 8.57 6.49 -11.95
C ALA A 11 8.95 6.53 -10.47
N TYR A 12 7.98 6.78 -9.58
CA TYR A 12 8.17 6.77 -8.14
C TYR A 12 8.66 5.40 -7.65
N PHE A 13 7.94 4.31 -7.94
CA PHE A 13 8.30 2.98 -7.44
C PHE A 13 9.59 2.42 -8.01
N LYS A 14 9.97 2.82 -9.23
CA LYS A 14 11.23 2.41 -9.86
C LYS A 14 12.45 2.83 -9.03
N ASP A 15 12.38 3.97 -8.36
CA ASP A 15 13.48 4.52 -7.57
C ASP A 15 13.41 4.13 -6.07
N GLN A 16 12.38 3.37 -5.65
CA GLN A 16 12.24 2.95 -4.25
C GLN A 16 13.03 1.68 -3.95
N PRO A 17 13.62 1.57 -2.74
CA PRO A 17 14.25 0.35 -2.29
C PRO A 17 13.20 -0.75 -2.10
N THR A 18 13.60 -2.00 -2.35
CA THR A 18 12.75 -3.17 -2.11
C THR A 18 12.33 -3.29 -0.65
N LEU A 19 13.13 -2.81 0.30
CA LEU A 19 12.81 -2.78 1.72
C LEU A 19 12.62 -1.33 2.18
N VAL A 20 11.44 -1.01 2.72
CA VAL A 20 11.16 0.29 3.33
C VAL A 20 11.11 0.12 4.83
N GLU A 21 11.96 0.88 5.52
CA GLU A 21 11.94 1.01 6.98
C GLU A 21 11.11 2.23 7.36
N ILE A 22 10.14 2.04 8.26
CA ILE A 22 9.21 3.09 8.69
C ILE A 22 9.41 3.32 10.18
N ASP A 23 9.93 4.48 10.54
CA ASP A 23 10.03 4.90 11.93
C ASP A 23 8.69 5.46 12.41
N VAL A 24 8.05 4.74 13.33
CA VAL A 24 6.79 5.16 13.95
C VAL A 24 7.07 5.74 15.34
N PRO A 25 6.80 7.03 15.58
CA PRO A 25 6.96 7.62 16.91
C PRO A 25 6.07 6.93 17.96
N PRO A 26 6.53 6.78 19.22
CA PRO A 26 5.83 5.99 20.24
C PRO A 26 4.42 6.47 20.64
N LYS A 27 4.00 7.66 20.20
CA LYS A 27 2.67 8.22 20.45
C LYS A 27 1.85 8.43 19.17
N GLN A 28 2.36 8.02 18.02
CA GLN A 28 1.69 8.18 16.74
C GLN A 28 0.92 6.91 16.40
N ARG A 29 -0.33 7.08 15.95
CA ARG A 29 -1.15 5.98 15.45
C ARG A 29 -0.65 5.59 14.06
N PHE A 30 -0.41 4.29 13.85
CA PHE A 30 -0.06 3.75 12.54
C PHE A 30 -1.05 2.64 12.19
N THR A 31 -1.72 2.77 11.05
CA THR A 31 -2.79 1.86 10.66
C THR A 31 -2.28 0.87 9.63
N ILE A 32 -2.49 -0.43 9.89
CA ILE A 32 -2.13 -1.50 8.97
C ILE A 32 -3.42 -2.17 8.50
N CYS A 33 -3.59 -2.21 7.18
CA CYS A 33 -4.70 -2.85 6.50
C CYS A 33 -4.17 -4.05 5.71
N GLY A 34 -4.90 -5.17 5.75
CA GLY A 34 -4.64 -6.34 4.90
C GLY A 34 -5.28 -6.20 3.53
N ASP A 35 -5.56 -7.34 2.92
CA ASP A 35 -6.11 -7.47 1.58
C ASP A 35 -7.45 -6.73 1.40
N ILE A 36 -7.63 -6.09 0.24
CA ILE A 36 -8.87 -5.38 -0.13
C ILE A 36 -9.64 -6.12 -1.23
N HIS A 37 -8.97 -6.91 -2.08
CA HIS A 37 -9.59 -7.73 -3.15
C HIS A 37 -10.59 -6.93 -4.02
N GLY A 38 -10.22 -5.70 -4.41
CA GLY A 38 -11.07 -4.85 -5.26
C GLY A 38 -12.39 -4.38 -4.64
N GLN A 39 -12.54 -4.45 -3.31
CA GLN A 39 -13.72 -3.99 -2.58
C GLN A 39 -13.61 -2.48 -2.24
N PHE A 40 -13.87 -1.63 -3.24
CA PHE A 40 -13.73 -0.17 -3.09
C PHE A 40 -14.58 0.43 -1.95
N TYR A 41 -15.80 -0.05 -1.74
CA TYR A 41 -16.66 0.45 -0.67
C TYR A 41 -16.13 0.12 0.72
N ASP A 42 -15.46 -1.03 0.88
CA ASP A 42 -14.82 -1.39 2.15
C ASP A 42 -13.59 -0.52 2.40
N LEU A 43 -12.84 -0.16 1.35
CA LEU A 43 -11.77 0.82 1.44
C LEU A 43 -12.29 2.18 1.94
N CYS A 44 -13.39 2.67 1.37
CA CYS A 44 -14.02 3.91 1.84
C CYS A 44 -14.47 3.81 3.30
N ASN A 45 -15.08 2.67 3.68
CA ASN A 45 -15.53 2.45 5.05
C ASN A 45 -14.35 2.41 6.05
N ILE A 46 -13.20 1.84 5.67
CA ILE A 46 -11.97 1.90 6.46
C ILE A 46 -11.55 3.35 6.72
N PHE A 47 -11.63 4.21 5.70
CA PHE A 47 -11.32 5.63 5.85
C PHE A 47 -12.36 6.39 6.67
N ASP A 48 -13.63 6.04 6.58
CA ASP A 48 -14.68 6.66 7.39
C ASP A 48 -14.55 6.31 8.88
N ILE A 49 -14.19 5.05 9.19
CA ILE A 49 -14.05 4.59 10.58
C ILE A 49 -12.73 5.04 11.20
N ASN A 50 -11.62 4.94 10.46
CA ASN A 50 -10.28 5.14 10.99
C ASN A 50 -9.70 6.53 10.62
N GLY A 51 -10.44 7.33 9.85
CA GLY A 51 -10.04 8.65 9.36
C GLY A 51 -9.31 8.58 8.02
N LEU A 52 -9.31 9.69 7.27
CA LEU A 52 -8.61 9.75 5.99
C LEU A 52 -7.08 9.66 6.17
N PRO A 53 -6.35 9.15 5.17
CA PRO A 53 -4.89 9.21 5.15
C PRO A 53 -4.38 10.64 5.25
N SER A 54 -3.43 10.87 6.15
CA SER A 54 -2.76 12.16 6.34
C SER A 54 -1.41 11.96 7.03
N GLU A 55 -0.61 13.02 7.13
CA GLU A 55 0.66 12.98 7.87
C GLU A 55 0.51 12.52 9.33
N LYS A 56 -0.64 12.82 9.95
CA LYS A 56 -0.96 12.41 11.34
C LYS A 56 -1.62 11.04 11.43
N ASN A 57 -2.10 10.49 10.31
CA ASN A 57 -2.76 9.20 10.24
C ASN A 57 -2.16 8.36 9.10
N PRO A 58 -0.93 7.83 9.29
CA PRO A 58 -0.27 7.01 8.30
C PRO A 58 -0.94 5.64 8.14
N TYR A 59 -0.93 5.16 6.91
CA TYR A 59 -1.50 3.88 6.51
C TYR A 59 -0.46 3.01 5.83
N LEU A 60 -0.58 1.72 6.06
CA LEU A 60 0.04 0.68 5.27
C LEU A 60 -1.02 -0.30 4.79
N PHE A 61 -1.09 -0.53 3.48
CA PHE A 61 -1.88 -1.60 2.90
C PHE A 61 -0.96 -2.73 2.45
N ASN A 62 -1.22 -3.94 2.95
CA ASN A 62 -0.32 -5.07 2.82
C ASN A 62 -0.77 -6.10 1.76
N GLY A 63 -0.68 -5.71 0.49
CA GLY A 63 -0.92 -6.59 -0.66
C GLY A 63 -2.39 -6.84 -1.02
N ASP A 64 -2.59 -7.61 -2.10
CA ASP A 64 -3.88 -8.11 -2.62
C ASP A 64 -4.93 -7.01 -2.77
N PHE A 65 -4.53 -5.93 -3.44
CA PHE A 65 -5.39 -4.77 -3.71
C PHE A 65 -6.36 -5.03 -4.86
N VAL A 66 -5.91 -5.82 -5.83
CA VAL A 66 -6.59 -6.13 -7.08
C VAL A 66 -6.75 -7.64 -7.20
N ASP A 67 -7.95 -8.06 -7.61
CA ASP A 67 -8.45 -9.41 -7.88
C ASP A 67 -9.78 -9.65 -7.17
N ARG A 68 -10.65 -10.45 -7.79
CA ARG A 68 -12.00 -10.87 -7.34
C ARG A 68 -13.08 -9.79 -7.27
N GLY A 69 -12.74 -8.54 -6.93
CA GLY A 69 -13.70 -7.44 -6.83
C GLY A 69 -13.95 -6.69 -8.15
N SER A 70 -15.22 -6.32 -8.40
CA SER A 70 -15.65 -5.57 -9.59
C SER A 70 -15.16 -4.11 -9.66
N PHE A 71 -14.58 -3.58 -8.56
CA PHE A 71 -14.13 -2.18 -8.44
C PHE A 71 -12.62 -2.07 -8.16
N SER A 72 -11.85 -3.00 -8.75
CA SER A 72 -10.40 -3.06 -8.60
C SER A 72 -9.70 -1.81 -9.16
N VAL A 73 -10.26 -1.21 -10.22
CA VAL A 73 -9.70 -0.02 -10.88
C VAL A 73 -9.80 1.20 -9.96
N GLU A 74 -10.97 1.44 -9.38
CA GLU A 74 -11.22 2.55 -8.46
C GLU A 74 -10.36 2.42 -7.20
N THR A 75 -10.24 1.19 -6.69
CA THR A 75 -9.41 0.86 -5.54
C THR A 75 -7.95 1.22 -5.78
N ILE A 76 -7.34 0.72 -6.86
CA ILE A 76 -5.90 0.93 -7.11
C ILE A 76 -5.58 2.39 -7.43
N PHE A 77 -6.43 3.08 -8.19
CA PHE A 77 -6.20 4.49 -8.50
C PHE A 77 -6.33 5.39 -7.27
N THR A 78 -7.23 5.06 -6.36
CA THR A 78 -7.36 5.76 -5.08
C THR A 78 -6.10 5.58 -4.23
N MET A 79 -5.61 4.34 -4.13
CA MET A 79 -4.37 4.04 -3.40
C MET A 79 -3.14 4.73 -4.01
N PHE A 80 -2.98 4.72 -5.34
CA PHE A 80 -1.89 5.43 -6.01
C PHE A 80 -1.96 6.94 -5.81
N SER A 81 -3.17 7.52 -5.85
CA SER A 81 -3.35 8.94 -5.60
C SER A 81 -2.91 9.32 -4.18
N TYR A 82 -3.27 8.53 -3.17
CA TYR A 82 -2.79 8.75 -1.80
C TYR A 82 -1.29 8.49 -1.65
N LYS A 83 -0.72 7.54 -2.38
CA LYS A 83 0.74 7.31 -2.37
C LYS A 83 1.51 8.50 -2.93
N LEU A 84 1.04 9.10 -4.03
CA LEU A 84 1.65 10.29 -4.62
C LEU A 84 1.43 11.53 -3.73
N LEU A 85 0.28 11.64 -3.06
CA LEU A 85 -0.03 12.76 -2.18
C LEU A 85 0.75 12.70 -0.85
N TYR A 86 0.89 11.51 -0.27
CA TYR A 86 1.54 11.28 1.02
C TYR A 86 2.63 10.20 0.92
N PRO A 87 3.72 10.44 0.18
CA PRO A 87 4.72 9.41 -0.10
C PRO A 87 5.37 8.82 1.16
N ASN A 88 5.49 9.61 2.22
CA ASN A 88 6.11 9.24 3.50
C ASN A 88 5.11 8.78 4.58
N HIS A 89 3.81 8.76 4.28
CA HIS A 89 2.78 8.41 5.27
C HIS A 89 1.73 7.43 4.73
N PHE A 90 1.74 7.16 3.43
CA PHE A 90 0.93 6.13 2.80
C PHE A 90 1.86 5.08 2.17
N PHE A 91 1.75 3.85 2.63
CA PHE A 91 2.63 2.76 2.24
C PHE A 91 1.82 1.64 1.59
N LEU A 92 2.38 1.12 0.50
CA LEU A 92 1.84 -0.03 -0.22
C LEU A 92 2.95 -1.08 -0.23
N SER A 93 2.68 -2.24 0.37
CA SER A 93 3.57 -3.40 0.24
C SER A 93 2.99 -4.36 -0.79
N ARG A 94 3.88 -5.09 -1.47
CA ARG A 94 3.48 -6.09 -2.45
C ARG A 94 2.97 -7.35 -1.74
N GLY A 95 1.81 -7.84 -2.15
CA GLY A 95 1.20 -9.06 -1.61
C GLY A 95 1.85 -10.33 -2.15
N ASN A 96 1.59 -11.46 -1.48
CA ASN A 96 2.06 -12.79 -1.90
C ASN A 96 1.41 -13.27 -3.22
N HIS A 97 0.31 -12.66 -3.66
CA HIS A 97 -0.32 -12.92 -4.97
C HIS A 97 0.31 -12.14 -6.12
N GLU A 98 1.20 -11.19 -5.81
CA GLU A 98 1.86 -10.33 -6.80
C GLU A 98 3.30 -10.79 -7.08
N SER A 99 3.77 -11.92 -6.54
CA SER A 99 5.05 -12.56 -6.90
C SER A 99 4.93 -14.08 -6.74
N ASP A 100 5.49 -14.86 -7.67
CA ASP A 100 5.36 -16.34 -7.77
C ASP A 100 5.78 -17.16 -6.52
N VAL A 101 6.24 -16.51 -5.45
CA VAL A 101 6.86 -17.14 -4.27
C VAL A 101 5.91 -17.12 -3.08
N MET A 102 4.85 -17.90 -3.21
CA MET A 102 4.54 -18.82 -2.14
C MET A 102 5.81 -19.64 -1.84
N ASN A 103 6.58 -19.31 -0.79
CA ASN A 103 7.29 -20.29 0.06
C ASN A 103 8.37 -19.68 0.96
N LYS A 104 8.34 -20.10 2.23
CA LYS A 104 9.42 -20.08 3.23
C LYS A 104 9.64 -18.79 4.04
N VAL A 105 9.14 -18.86 5.27
CA VAL A 105 9.90 -18.63 6.52
C VAL A 105 9.88 -17.22 7.18
N LYS A 106 9.14 -17.18 8.31
CA LYS A 106 9.43 -16.70 9.69
C LYS A 106 9.59 -15.20 10.07
N SER A 107 8.76 -14.81 11.05
CA SER A 107 9.06 -14.27 12.41
C SER A 107 10.32 -13.41 12.64
N ASN A 108 10.13 -12.11 12.94
CA ASN A 108 10.62 -11.40 14.13
C ASN A 108 10.20 -9.91 14.10
N SER A 109 10.07 -9.30 15.28
CA SER A 109 9.47 -7.99 15.57
C SER A 109 10.26 -6.78 15.02
N PHE A 110 10.16 -6.55 13.71
CA PHE A 110 10.38 -5.30 13.00
C PHE A 110 9.45 -5.37 11.80
N LEU A 111 8.59 -4.36 11.59
CA LEU A 111 7.66 -4.37 10.47
C LEU A 111 8.42 -3.99 9.19
N ARG A 112 9.06 -5.00 8.58
CA ARG A 112 9.77 -4.91 7.30
C ARG A 112 8.79 -5.17 6.17
N PHE A 113 8.61 -4.20 5.27
CA PHE A 113 7.71 -4.34 4.13
C PHE A 113 8.44 -4.29 2.81
N TYR A 114 8.10 -5.24 1.95
CA TYR A 114 8.63 -5.34 0.59
C TYR A 114 7.86 -4.38 -0.31
N CYS A 115 8.55 -3.36 -0.84
CA CYS A 115 7.99 -2.41 -1.78
C CYS A 115 7.92 -3.00 -3.19
N PHE A 116 7.05 -2.42 -4.02
CA PHE A 116 6.78 -2.71 -5.43
C PHE A 116 7.97 -2.40 -6.38
N ALA A 117 9.21 -2.71 -5.98
CA ALA A 117 10.36 -2.56 -6.84
C ALA A 117 10.28 -3.60 -7.99
N PRO A 118 10.56 -3.21 -9.25
CA PRO A 118 10.71 -4.17 -10.32
C PRO A 118 11.88 -5.11 -10.00
N SER A 119 11.61 -6.41 -10.03
CA SER A 119 12.63 -7.44 -9.93
C SER A 119 13.59 -7.31 -11.12
N TYR A 120 14.89 -7.19 -10.85
CA TYR A 120 15.93 -7.32 -11.87
C TYR A 120 16.02 -8.75 -12.39
#